data_AF-A0A401IWT6-F1
#
_entry.id   AF-A0A401IWT6-F1
#
_cell.length_a   1.000
_cell.length_b   1.000
_cell.length_c   1.000
_cell.angle_alpha   90.00
_cell.angle_beta   90.00
_cell.angle_gamma   90.00
#
_symmetry.space_group_name_H-M   'P 1'
#
loop_
_entity.id
_entity.type
_entity.pdbx_description
1 polymer ?
#
loop_
_entity_poly.entity_id
_entity_poly.type
_entity_poly.pdbx_seq_one_letter_code
_entity_poly.pdbx_strand_id
1 'polypeptide(L)' 'MITIDGSEGEGGGQMVRNSCALSLVTGEPFRISNIRAKRSKPGLMRQHVTAVEAACA' A
#
# COMPACT_ATOMS: atom_id res chain seq x y z
N MET A 1 -12.89 -0.07 -8.58
CA MET A 1 -11.48 0.40 -8.50
C MET A 1 -11.38 1.36 -7.33
N ILE A 2 -10.82 0.89 -6.23
CA ILE A 2 -10.74 1.63 -4.97
C ILE A 2 -9.59 2.64 -5.03
N THR A 3 -9.80 3.85 -4.49
CA THR A 3 -8.72 4.85 -4.34
C THR A 3 -8.44 5.07 -2.87
N ILE A 4 -7.17 5.04 -2.49
CA ILE A 4 -6.72 5.10 -1.09
C ILE A 4 -5.71 6.24 -0.95
N ASP A 5 -5.90 7.11 0.04
CA ASP A 5 -4.87 8.07 0.45
C ASP A 5 -3.99 7.45 1.55
N GLY A 6 -2.73 7.16 1.19
CA GLY A 6 -1.73 6.54 2.07
C GLY A 6 -1.18 7.46 3.17
N SER A 7 -1.65 8.71 3.27
CA SER A 7 -1.30 9.66 4.33
C SER A 7 -2.30 9.66 5.50
N GLU A 8 -3.46 9.03 5.33
CA GLU A 8 -4.48 8.88 6.36
C GLU A 8 -4.01 8.00 7.53
N GLY A 9 -4.61 8.19 8.72
CA GLY A 9 -4.24 7.46 9.93
C GLY A 9 -2.74 7.56 10.27
N GLU A 10 -2.09 6.42 10.52
CA GLU A 10 -0.66 6.37 10.87
C GLU A 10 0.31 6.65 9.70
N GLY A 11 -0.19 6.70 8.45
CA GLY A 11 0.63 6.86 7.25
C GLY A 11 1.79 5.84 7.19
N GLY A 12 1.53 4.60 7.61
CA GLY A 12 2.52 3.53 7.71
C GLY A 12 2.54 2.62 6.48
N GLY A 13 3.49 1.66 6.44
CA GLY A 13 3.55 0.64 5.39
C GLY A 13 2.43 -0.41 5.43
N GLN A 14 1.62 -0.40 6.49
CA GLN A 14 0.52 -1.36 6.67
C GLN A 14 -0.59 -1.17 5.64
N MET A 15 -0.89 0.08 5.23
CA MET A 15 -1.89 0.31 4.19
C MET A 15 -1.55 -0.44 2.90
N VAL A 16 -0.30 -0.34 2.43
CA VAL A 16 0.14 -1.04 1.21
C VAL A 16 -0.10 -2.54 1.32
N ARG A 17 0.28 -3.17 2.43
CA ARG A 17 0.13 -4.62 2.63
C ARG A 17 -1.34 -5.04 2.69
N ASN A 18 -2.16 -4.30 3.44
CA ASN A 18 -3.57 -4.61 3.59
C ASN A 18 -4.34 -4.39 2.27
N SER A 19 -4.04 -3.31 1.54
CA SER A 19 -4.65 -3.06 0.23
C SER A 19 -4.31 -4.14 -0.79
N CYS A 20 -3.05 -4.59 -0.84
CA CYS A 20 -2.67 -5.74 -1.68
C CYS A 20 -3.42 -7.02 -1.28
N ALA A 21 -3.41 -7.37 0.01
CA ALA A 21 -4.08 -8.58 0.49
C ALA A 21 -5.59 -8.56 0.22
N LEU A 22 -6.26 -7.43 0.49
CA LEU A 22 -7.69 -7.28 0.24
C LEU A 22 -8.00 -7.33 -1.26
N SER A 23 -7.20 -6.66 -2.09
CA SER A 23 -7.37 -6.69 -3.56
C SER A 23 -7.27 -8.10 -4.12
N LEU A 24 -6.32 -8.91 -3.62
CA LEU A 24 -6.19 -10.32 -4.01
C LEU A 24 -7.39 -11.16 -3.56
N VAL A 25 -7.89 -10.95 -2.34
CA VAL A 25 -9.02 -11.73 -1.80
C VAL A 25 -10.35 -11.34 -2.47
N THR A 26 -10.56 -10.06 -2.77
CA THR A 26 -11.83 -9.57 -3.32
C THR A 26 -11.86 -9.51 -4.84
N GLY A 27 -10.69 -9.55 -5.49
CA GLY A 27 -10.57 -9.30 -6.93
C GLY A 27 -10.79 -7.84 -7.33
N GLU A 28 -10.97 -6.92 -6.37
CA GLU A 28 -11.19 -5.52 -6.69
C GLU A 28 -9.85 -4.76 -6.84
N PRO A 29 -9.58 -4.12 -7.99
CA PRO A 29 -8.35 -3.36 -8.17
C PRO A 29 -8.35 -2.08 -7.34
N PHE A 30 -7.17 -1.61 -6.94
CA PHE A 30 -7.01 -0.36 -6.20
C PHE A 30 -5.86 0.50 -6.72
N ARG A 31 -5.90 1.79 -6.36
CA ARG A 31 -4.79 2.75 -6.49
C ARG A 31 -4.56 3.40 -5.13
N ILE A 32 -3.30 3.47 -4.71
CA ILE A 32 -2.90 4.16 -3.49
C ILE A 32 -1.95 5.32 -3.83
N SER A 33 -2.25 6.52 -3.32
CA SER A 33 -1.41 7.73 -3.41
C SER A 33 -0.80 8.07 -2.05
N ASN A 34 0.12 9.03 -2.00
CA ASN A 34 0.66 9.58 -0.74
C ASN A 34 1.22 8.53 0.24
N ILE A 35 1.77 7.42 -0.28
CA ILE A 35 2.28 6.31 0.55
C ILE A 35 3.31 6.86 1.53
N ARG A 36 3.01 6.73 2.82
CA ARG A 36 3.90 7.13 3.91
C ARG A 36 4.30 8.61 3.87
N ALA A 37 3.43 9.49 3.38
CA ALA A 37 3.73 10.92 3.21
C ALA A 37 4.14 11.63 4.51
N LYS A 38 3.64 11.17 5.67
CA LYS A 38 3.94 11.75 7.00
C LYS A 38 5.16 11.13 7.70
N ARG A 39 5.91 10.23 7.04
CA ARG A 39 7.09 9.56 7.62
C ARG A 39 8.39 10.28 7.23
N SER A 40 9.40 10.22 8.09
CA SER A 40 10.74 10.81 7.85
C SER A 40 11.40 10.34 6.56
N LYS A 41 11.13 9.09 6.15
CA LYS A 41 11.47 8.55 4.83
C LYS A 41 10.16 8.20 4.13
N PRO A 42 9.60 9.06 3.27
CA PRO A 42 8.31 8.81 2.62
C PRO A 42 8.40 7.76 1.51
N GLY A 43 7.25 7.39 0.93
CA GLY A 43 7.18 6.46 -0.19
C GLY A 43 7.37 4.98 0.17
N LEU A 44 7.49 4.15 -0.86
CA LEU A 44 7.80 2.73 -0.71
C LEU A 44 9.25 2.54 -0.28
N MET A 45 9.47 1.57 0.60
CA MET A 45 10.79 1.09 1.00
C MET A 45 10.95 -0.31 0.45
N ARG A 46 12.17 -0.86 0.47
CA ARG A 46 12.45 -2.22 -0.03
C ARG A 46 11.44 -3.26 0.48
N GLN A 47 11.15 -3.30 1.78
CA GLN A 47 10.18 -4.25 2.34
C GLN A 47 8.74 -4.06 1.82
N HIS A 48 8.36 -2.85 1.42
CA HIS A 48 7.05 -2.60 0.82
C HIS A 48 7.02 -3.09 -0.64
N VAL A 49 8.08 -2.82 -1.40
CA VAL A 49 8.20 -3.28 -2.79
C VAL A 49 8.18 -4.81 -2.85
N THR A 50 8.98 -5.48 -2.01
CA THR A 50 9.00 -6.96 -1.93
C THR A 50 7.62 -7.54 -1.60
N ALA A 51 6.84 -6.89 -0.74
CA ALA A 51 5.49 -7.34 -0.44
C ALA A 51 4.53 -7.18 -1.64
N VAL A 52 4.68 -6.10 -2.42
CA VAL A 52 3.90 -5.89 -3.64
C VAL A 52 4.30 -6.89 -4.73
N GLU A 53 5.60 -7.10 -4.93
CA GLU A 53 6.12 -8.09 -5.88
C GLU A 53 5.63 -9.50 -5.54
N ALA A 54 5.67 -9.89 -4.26
CA ALA A 54 5.16 -11.18 -3.81
C ALA A 54 3.63 -11.31 -4.00
N ALA A 55 2.88 -10.22 -3.89
CA ALA A 55 1.44 -10.21 -4.17
C ALA A 55 1.12 -10.34 -5.67
N CYS A 56 2.07 -10.03 -6.55
CA CYS A 56 1.91 -10.09 -8.01
C CYS A 56 2.52 -11.33 -8.66
N ALA A 57 3.23 -12.18 -7.90
CA ALA A 57 3.85 -13.41 -8.36
C ALA A 57 2.84 -14.56 -8.50
#